data_AF-A0A2H0QN20-F1
#
_entry.id   AF-A0A2H0QN20-F1
#
_cell.length_a   1.000
_cell.length_b   1.000
_cell.length_c   1.000
_cell.angle_alpha   90.00
_cell.angle_beta   90.00
_cell.angle_gamma   90.00
#
_symmetry.space_group_name_H-M   'P 1'
#
loop_
_entity.id
_entity.type
_entity.pdbx_description
1 polymer ?
#
loop_
_entity_poly.entity_id
_entity_poly.type
_entity_poly.pdbx_seq_one_letter_code
_entity_poly.pdbx_strand_id
1 'polypeptide(L)'
;MGLNVELIRQSFQKVVPISDKVADQFYTFLFADYPAAKAMFKEVQMNGQKKALIKSLAYIVDHLEDGEKLSEYLRQMGKRHVDYGTKEEHYPLVGNTLIKTFAHFFGDEWTEELQNEWTTAYGVITGLMLEGAAWREPDADIIRKRAQHIANNLLLEMLDNEMDDEFKQQVRNKVRQVIFEVMEEESSKLYHHKKAA
;
A
#
# COMPACT_ATOMS: atom_id res chain seq x y z
N MET A 1 -12.71 18.79 0.66
CA MET A 1 -13.14 18.62 -0.74
C MET A 1 -12.50 17.35 -1.25
N GLY A 2 -13.26 16.48 -1.92
CA GLY A 2 -12.68 15.28 -2.54
C GLY A 2 -11.90 15.63 -3.81
N LEU A 3 -11.06 14.71 -4.28
CA LEU A 3 -10.33 14.84 -5.54
C LEU A 3 -11.28 15.03 -6.72
N ASN A 4 -10.92 15.92 -7.65
CA ASN A 4 -11.57 16.01 -8.96
C ASN A 4 -11.05 14.87 -9.87
N VAL A 5 -11.63 13.68 -9.68
CA VAL A 5 -11.22 12.46 -10.40
C VAL A 5 -11.30 12.62 -11.91
N GLU A 6 -12.31 13.33 -12.41
CA GLU A 6 -12.49 13.53 -13.85
C GLU A 6 -11.36 14.38 -14.44
N LEU A 7 -10.96 15.45 -13.76
CA LEU A 7 -9.83 16.29 -14.20
C LEU A 7 -8.51 15.51 -14.24
N ILE A 8 -8.27 14.65 -13.25
CA ILE A 8 -7.10 13.76 -13.23
C ILE A 8 -7.15 12.76 -14.39
N ARG A 9 -8.29 12.12 -14.63
CA ARG A 9 -8.46 11.16 -15.74
C ARG A 9 -8.28 11.81 -17.10
N GLN A 10 -8.94 12.95 -17.35
CA GLN A 10 -8.84 13.68 -18.61
C GLN A 10 -7.42 14.15 -18.90
N SER A 11 -6.72 14.68 -17.89
CA SER A 11 -5.32 15.07 -18.05
C SER A 11 -4.42 13.85 -18.31
N PHE A 12 -4.60 12.74 -17.57
CA PHE A 12 -3.81 11.53 -17.78
C PHE A 12 -4.07 10.85 -19.15
N GLN A 13 -5.27 10.94 -19.70
CA GLN A 13 -5.56 10.43 -21.05
C GLN A 13 -4.67 11.08 -22.12
N LYS A 14 -4.27 12.35 -21.93
CA LYS A 14 -3.33 13.04 -22.82
C LYS A 14 -1.88 12.56 -22.66
N VAL A 15 -1.53 11.98 -21.50
CA VAL A 15 -0.22 11.37 -21.23
C VAL A 15 -0.07 10.02 -21.92
N VAL A 16 -1.14 9.22 -22.00
CA VAL A 16 -1.12 7.85 -22.58
C VAL A 16 -0.39 7.76 -23.94
N PRO A 17 -0.72 8.58 -24.97
CA PRO A 17 -0.09 8.50 -26.29
C PRO A 17 1.39 8.93 -26.30
N ILE A 18 1.86 9.63 -25.26
CA ILE A 18 3.24 10.12 -25.12
C ILE A 18 3.97 9.51 -23.91
N SER A 19 3.45 8.41 -23.38
CA SER A 19 3.89 7.83 -22.10
C SER A 19 5.37 7.49 -22.03
N ASP A 20 5.97 7.01 -23.12
CA ASP A 20 7.42 6.76 -23.19
C ASP A 20 8.23 8.05 -22.99
N LYS A 21 7.83 9.16 -23.63
CA LYS A 21 8.49 10.46 -23.48
C LYS A 21 8.33 11.00 -22.06
N VAL A 22 7.15 10.83 -21.46
CA VAL A 22 6.87 11.26 -20.09
C VAL A 22 7.75 10.49 -19.10
N ALA A 23 7.86 9.17 -19.24
CA ALA A 23 8.72 8.36 -18.39
C ALA A 23 10.22 8.71 -18.56
N ASP A 24 10.66 8.95 -19.79
CA ASP A 24 12.04 9.38 -20.08
C ASP A 24 12.37 10.70 -19.40
N GLN A 25 11.47 11.68 -19.53
CA GLN A 25 11.65 13.00 -18.94
C GLN A 25 11.59 12.95 -17.41
N PHE A 26 10.70 12.12 -16.85
CA PHE A 26 10.61 11.89 -15.41
C PHE A 26 11.96 11.44 -14.83
N TYR A 27 12.58 10.39 -15.38
CA TYR A 27 13.87 9.92 -14.87
C TYR A 27 15.00 10.91 -15.17
N THR A 28 14.92 11.67 -16.26
CA THR A 28 15.85 12.75 -16.56
C THR A 28 15.80 13.82 -15.46
N PHE A 29 14.60 14.27 -15.07
CA PHE A 29 14.44 15.24 -13.99
C PHE A 29 14.82 14.67 -12.61
N LEU A 30 14.37 13.44 -12.28
CA LEU A 30 14.69 12.80 -11.01
C LEU A 30 16.21 12.77 -10.76
N PHE A 31 16.96 12.36 -11.78
CA PHE A 31 18.40 12.16 -11.68
C PHE A 31 19.22 13.44 -11.82
N ALA A 32 18.62 14.49 -12.37
CA ALA A 32 19.21 15.83 -12.40
C ALA A 32 19.03 16.53 -11.04
N ASP A 33 17.80 16.53 -10.51
CA ASP A 33 17.45 17.23 -9.26
C ASP A 33 17.93 16.46 -8.03
N TYR A 34 17.93 15.13 -8.10
CA TYR A 34 18.31 14.23 -7.01
C TYR A 34 19.34 13.17 -7.44
N PRO A 35 20.60 13.55 -7.71
CA PRO A 35 21.61 12.63 -8.23
C PRO A 35 21.86 11.40 -7.36
N ALA A 36 21.67 11.50 -6.04
CA ALA A 36 21.81 10.39 -5.10
C ALA A 36 20.82 9.24 -5.38
N ALA A 37 19.63 9.55 -5.92
CA ALA A 37 18.62 8.54 -6.26
C ALA A 37 19.13 7.53 -7.30
N LYS A 38 20.08 7.91 -8.17
CA LYS A 38 20.69 7.00 -9.17
C LYS A 38 21.21 5.72 -8.56
N ALA A 39 21.69 5.76 -7.31
CA ALA A 39 22.21 4.58 -6.62
C ALA A 39 21.17 3.46 -6.48
N MET A 40 19.90 3.81 -6.31
CA MET A 40 18.79 2.85 -6.18
C MET A 40 18.45 2.14 -7.50
N PHE A 41 18.89 2.69 -8.65
CA PHE A 41 18.54 2.19 -9.98
C PHE A 41 19.70 1.51 -10.71
N LYS A 42 20.87 1.33 -10.07
CA LYS A 42 22.09 0.79 -10.71
C LYS A 42 21.89 -0.58 -11.36
N GLU A 43 21.17 -1.46 -10.67
CA GLU A 43 20.91 -2.84 -11.12
C GLU A 43 19.54 -2.99 -11.80
N VAL A 44 18.87 -1.87 -12.12
CA VAL A 44 17.51 -1.86 -12.66
C VAL A 44 17.53 -1.66 -14.17
N GLN A 45 16.86 -2.55 -14.90
CA GLN A 45 16.62 -2.38 -16.33
C GLN A 45 15.67 -1.20 -16.58
N MET A 46 16.26 -0.03 -16.91
CA MET A 46 15.52 1.23 -16.97
C MET A 46 14.33 1.25 -17.94
N ASN A 47 14.38 0.51 -19.06
CA ASN A 47 13.23 0.39 -19.95
C ASN A 47 12.04 -0.34 -19.29
N GLY A 48 12.32 -1.35 -18.47
CA GLY A 48 11.29 -2.03 -17.69
C GLY A 48 10.73 -1.12 -16.60
N GLN A 49 11.61 -0.38 -15.92
CA GLN A 49 11.24 0.55 -14.85
C GLN A 49 10.37 1.72 -15.33
N LYS A 50 10.69 2.30 -16.49
CA LYS A 50 9.89 3.34 -17.15
C LYS A 50 8.47 2.84 -17.46
N LYS A 51 8.36 1.63 -18.03
CA LYS A 51 7.06 0.99 -18.29
C LYS A 51 6.30 0.69 -17.01
N ALA A 52 6.99 0.25 -15.95
CA ALA A 52 6.36 -0.03 -14.65
C ALA A 52 5.75 1.24 -14.04
N LEU A 53 6.46 2.37 -14.09
CA LEU A 53 5.96 3.66 -13.61
C LEU A 53 4.64 4.05 -14.31
N ILE A 54 4.62 4.06 -15.64
CA ILE A 54 3.42 4.43 -16.41
C ILE A 54 2.27 3.46 -16.14
N LYS A 55 2.55 2.15 -16.08
CA LYS A 55 1.53 1.14 -15.78
C LYS A 55 0.91 1.34 -14.39
N SER A 56 1.72 1.65 -13.39
CA SER A 56 1.22 1.93 -12.04
C SER A 56 0.37 3.20 -12.01
N LEU A 57 0.80 4.27 -12.67
CA LEU A 57 0.01 5.50 -12.77
C LEU A 57 -1.33 5.26 -13.49
N ALA A 58 -1.32 4.54 -14.61
CA ALA A 58 -2.54 4.19 -15.34
C ALA A 58 -3.49 3.36 -14.48
N TYR A 59 -3.00 2.33 -13.79
CA TYR A 59 -3.81 1.53 -12.89
C TYR A 59 -4.44 2.37 -11.78
N ILE A 60 -3.67 3.29 -11.17
CA ILE A 60 -4.17 4.18 -10.13
C ILE A 60 -5.29 5.07 -10.68
N VAL A 61 -5.06 5.73 -11.82
CA VAL A 61 -6.03 6.64 -12.46
C VAL A 61 -7.34 5.91 -12.85
N ASP A 62 -7.22 4.69 -13.38
CA ASP A 62 -8.37 3.87 -13.76
C ASP A 62 -9.23 3.50 -12.54
N HIS A 63 -8.63 3.37 -11.35
CA HIS A 63 -9.28 2.90 -10.13
C HIS A 63 -9.50 3.98 -9.07
N LEU A 64 -9.40 5.27 -9.41
CA LEU A 64 -9.58 6.38 -8.44
C LEU A 64 -10.93 6.37 -7.70
N GLU A 65 -11.96 5.77 -8.29
CA GLU A 65 -13.29 5.63 -7.67
C GLU A 65 -13.48 4.31 -6.91
N ASP A 66 -12.56 3.35 -7.07
CA ASP A 66 -12.57 2.06 -6.37
C ASP A 66 -11.64 2.12 -5.16
N GLY A 67 -12.07 2.86 -4.13
CA GLY A 67 -11.23 3.18 -2.97
C GLY A 67 -10.69 1.95 -2.23
N GLU A 68 -11.48 0.88 -2.09
CA GLU A 68 -11.05 -0.33 -1.40
C GLU A 68 -9.95 -1.05 -2.19
N LYS A 69 -10.18 -1.30 -3.49
CA LYS A 69 -9.19 -1.97 -4.35
C LYS A 69 -7.93 -1.14 -4.55
N LEU A 70 -8.07 0.18 -4.74
CA LEU A 70 -6.95 1.07 -4.92
C LEU A 70 -6.10 1.17 -3.65
N SER A 71 -6.73 1.27 -2.47
CA SER A 71 -6.00 1.34 -1.20
C SER A 71 -5.23 0.05 -0.91
N GLU A 72 -5.81 -1.12 -1.18
CA GLU A 72 -5.12 -2.40 -1.06
C GLU A 72 -3.93 -2.50 -2.02
N TYR A 73 -4.12 -2.13 -3.28
CA TYR A 73 -3.04 -2.11 -4.26
C TYR A 73 -1.87 -1.21 -3.83
N LEU A 74 -2.16 0.00 -3.34
CA LEU A 74 -1.15 0.97 -2.91
C LEU A 74 -0.40 0.52 -1.66
N ARG A 75 -1.08 -0.08 -0.68
CA ARG A 75 -0.42 -0.67 0.50
C ARG A 75 0.52 -1.81 0.11
N GLN A 76 0.08 -2.71 -0.79
CA GLN A 76 0.94 -3.78 -1.32
C GLN A 76 2.12 -3.23 -2.14
N MET A 77 1.93 -2.14 -2.88
CA MET A 77 3.04 -1.43 -3.51
C MET A 77 4.03 -0.90 -2.48
N GLY A 78 3.54 -0.25 -1.42
CA GLY A 78 4.35 0.24 -0.30
C GLY A 78 5.24 -0.84 0.33
N LYS A 79 4.66 -2.00 0.65
CA LYS A 79 5.39 -3.16 1.18
C LYS A 79 6.56 -3.57 0.26
N ARG A 80 6.31 -3.71 -1.05
CA ARG A 80 7.37 -4.04 -2.02
C ARG A 80 8.44 -2.96 -2.14
N HIS A 81 8.09 -1.69 -1.94
CA HIS A 81 9.06 -0.60 -1.99
C HIS A 81 10.06 -0.64 -0.83
N VAL A 82 9.68 -1.22 0.32
CA VAL A 82 10.61 -1.51 1.42
C VAL A 82 11.71 -2.48 0.97
N ASP A 83 11.34 -3.55 0.25
CA ASP A 83 12.30 -4.53 -0.28
C ASP A 83 13.29 -3.92 -1.27
N TYR A 84 12.90 -2.84 -1.96
CA TYR A 84 13.77 -2.07 -2.85
C TYR A 84 14.68 -1.07 -2.11
N GLY A 85 14.60 -1.00 -0.78
CA GLY A 85 15.35 -0.03 0.03
C GLY A 85 14.76 1.39 -0.02
N THR A 86 13.49 1.54 -0.40
CA THR A 86 12.82 2.84 -0.39
C THR A 86 12.55 3.29 1.04
N LYS A 87 12.87 4.55 1.32
CA LYS A 87 12.63 5.20 2.61
C LYS A 87 11.60 6.31 2.44
N GLU A 88 11.02 6.76 3.54
CA GLU A 88 10.07 7.86 3.58
C GLU A 88 10.60 9.13 2.88
N GLU A 89 11.88 9.45 3.07
CA GLU A 89 12.57 10.59 2.45
C GLU A 89 12.64 10.54 0.90
N HIS A 90 12.42 9.38 0.29
CA HIS A 90 12.45 9.23 -1.16
C HIS A 90 11.13 9.61 -1.84
N TYR A 91 10.00 9.52 -1.12
CA TYR A 91 8.68 9.80 -1.68
C TYR A 91 8.53 11.26 -2.14
N PRO A 92 8.93 12.29 -1.37
CA PRO A 92 8.88 13.67 -1.85
C PRO A 92 9.68 13.91 -3.15
N LEU A 93 10.79 13.18 -3.36
CA LEU A 93 11.61 13.31 -4.57
C LEU A 93 10.82 12.88 -5.81
N VAL A 94 10.11 11.76 -5.72
CA VAL A 94 9.25 11.22 -6.79
C VAL A 94 8.07 12.16 -7.04
N GLY A 95 7.41 12.65 -5.98
CA GLY A 95 6.30 13.58 -6.09
C GLY A 95 6.67 14.86 -6.80
N ASN A 96 7.72 15.54 -6.34
CA ASN A 96 8.21 16.77 -6.95
C ASN A 96 8.60 16.56 -8.42
N THR A 97 9.25 15.43 -8.73
CA THR A 97 9.62 15.09 -10.10
C THR A 97 8.39 14.84 -10.97
N LEU A 98 7.36 14.16 -10.46
CA LEU A 98 6.13 13.87 -11.20
C LEU A 98 5.39 15.17 -11.56
N ILE A 99 5.20 16.05 -10.57
CA ILE A 99 4.58 17.36 -10.75
C ILE A 99 5.35 18.20 -11.77
N LYS A 100 6.69 18.27 -11.64
CA LYS A 100 7.57 18.96 -12.61
C LYS A 100 7.45 18.38 -14.02
N THR A 101 7.34 17.06 -14.13
CA THR A 101 7.22 16.37 -15.42
C THR A 101 5.88 16.69 -16.07
N PHE A 102 4.78 16.65 -15.34
CA PHE A 102 3.46 16.99 -15.87
C PHE A 102 3.37 18.46 -16.27
N ALA A 103 3.89 19.38 -15.46
CA ALA A 103 3.99 20.79 -15.82
C ALA A 103 4.73 21.00 -17.15
N HIS A 104 5.82 20.26 -17.38
CA HIS A 104 6.57 20.33 -18.63
C HIS A 104 5.77 19.89 -19.86
N PHE A 105 4.95 18.84 -19.76
CA PHE A 105 4.19 18.32 -20.90
C PHE A 105 2.84 19.00 -21.13
N PHE A 106 2.19 19.48 -20.07
CA PHE A 106 0.90 20.15 -20.19
C PHE A 106 1.04 21.63 -20.56
N GLY A 107 2.18 22.27 -20.28
CA GLY A 107 2.44 23.65 -20.68
C GLY A 107 1.34 24.60 -20.20
N ASP A 108 0.70 25.32 -21.12
CA ASP A 108 -0.39 26.26 -20.82
C ASP A 108 -1.63 25.59 -20.20
N GLU A 109 -1.80 24.28 -20.38
CA GLU A 109 -2.89 23.52 -19.75
C GLU A 109 -2.60 23.15 -18.29
N TRP A 110 -1.37 23.39 -17.79
CA TRP A 110 -0.99 23.15 -16.39
C TRP A 110 -1.50 24.26 -15.47
N THR A 111 -2.79 24.26 -15.20
CA THR A 111 -3.43 25.23 -14.31
C THR A 111 -3.11 24.95 -12.83
N GLU A 112 -3.27 25.96 -11.98
CA GLU A 112 -3.15 25.80 -10.52
C GLU A 112 -4.10 24.72 -9.97
N GLU A 113 -5.32 24.65 -10.52
CA GLU A 113 -6.30 23.61 -10.18
C GLU A 113 -5.75 22.21 -10.50
N LEU A 114 -5.27 21.99 -11.73
CA LEU A 114 -4.74 20.70 -12.15
C LEU A 114 -3.50 20.30 -11.32
N GLN A 115 -2.62 21.26 -11.03
CA GLN A 115 -1.49 21.03 -10.15
C GLN A 115 -1.92 20.60 -8.74
N ASN A 116 -2.90 21.28 -8.16
CA ASN A 116 -3.42 20.98 -6.83
C ASN A 116 -4.05 19.58 -6.77
N GLU A 117 -4.80 19.19 -7.80
CA GLU A 117 -5.39 17.85 -7.89
C GLU A 117 -4.33 16.76 -7.98
N TRP A 118 -3.32 16.90 -8.85
CA TRP A 118 -2.22 15.92 -8.94
C TRP A 118 -1.36 15.87 -7.67
N THR A 119 -1.14 17.02 -7.02
CA THR A 119 -0.39 17.08 -5.75
C THR A 119 -1.17 16.36 -4.65
N THR A 120 -2.47 16.61 -4.56
CA THR A 120 -3.35 15.95 -3.58
C THR A 120 -3.44 14.45 -3.84
N ALA A 121 -3.61 14.04 -5.10
CA ALA A 121 -3.64 12.63 -5.48
C ALA A 121 -2.32 11.92 -5.14
N TYR A 122 -1.19 12.57 -5.41
CA TYR A 122 0.12 12.05 -5.02
C TYR A 122 0.24 11.89 -3.50
N GLY A 123 -0.22 12.86 -2.71
CA GLY A 123 -0.25 12.76 -1.25
C GLY A 123 -1.07 11.58 -0.73
N VAL A 124 -2.23 11.31 -1.34
CA VAL A 124 -3.05 10.13 -1.00
C VAL A 124 -2.32 8.83 -1.35
N ILE A 125 -1.70 8.78 -2.53
CA ILE A 125 -0.91 7.62 -2.98
C ILE A 125 0.22 7.31 -2.00
N THR A 126 1.00 8.32 -1.62
CA THR A 126 2.15 8.11 -0.73
C THR A 126 1.74 7.79 0.69
N GLY A 127 0.65 8.37 1.20
CA GLY A 127 0.09 8.01 2.51
C GLY A 127 -0.22 6.50 2.59
N LEU A 128 -0.96 5.98 1.61
CA LEU A 128 -1.31 4.56 1.55
C LEU A 128 -0.10 3.64 1.32
N MET A 129 0.88 4.08 0.53
CA MET A 129 2.14 3.34 0.38
C MET A 129 2.95 3.32 1.68
N LEU A 130 3.01 4.43 2.41
CA LEU A 130 3.71 4.49 3.70
C LEU A 130 3.02 3.64 4.76
N GLU A 131 1.68 3.59 4.79
CA GLU A 131 0.94 2.62 5.62
C GLU A 131 1.38 1.18 5.31
N GLY A 132 1.43 0.82 4.02
CA GLY A 132 1.86 -0.50 3.59
C GLY A 132 3.34 -0.80 3.88
N ALA A 133 4.20 0.21 3.82
CA ALA A 133 5.62 0.10 4.15
C ALA A 133 5.88 -0.03 5.64
N ALA A 134 5.07 0.63 6.48
CA ALA A 134 5.11 0.52 7.92
C ALA A 134 4.50 -0.80 8.42
N TRP A 135 3.69 -1.46 7.59
CA TRP A 135 3.08 -2.73 7.92
C TRP A 135 4.14 -3.82 8.09
N ARG A 136 4.34 -4.22 9.34
CA ARG A 136 5.09 -5.44 9.66
C ARG A 136 4.12 -6.60 9.58
N GLU A 137 4.47 -7.58 8.76
CA GLU A 137 3.81 -8.88 8.76
C GLU A 137 3.84 -9.39 10.20
N PRO A 138 2.69 -9.67 10.84
CA PRO A 138 2.69 -10.12 12.22
C PRO A 138 3.49 -11.41 12.27
N ASP A 139 4.57 -11.39 13.05
CA ASP A 139 5.49 -12.52 13.17
C ASP A 139 4.67 -13.77 13.50
N ALA A 140 4.74 -14.77 12.62
CA ALA A 140 4.03 -16.03 12.78
C ALA A 140 4.38 -16.68 14.13
N ASP A 141 5.57 -16.45 14.67
CA ASP A 141 5.96 -16.90 16.00
C ASP A 141 5.27 -16.11 17.13
N ILE A 142 4.96 -14.83 16.94
CA ILE A 142 4.18 -14.05 17.91
C ILE A 142 2.73 -14.54 17.93
N ILE A 143 2.13 -14.75 16.75
CA ILE A 143 0.77 -15.30 16.62
C ILE A 143 0.72 -16.69 17.26
N ARG A 144 1.68 -17.56 16.93
CA ARG A 144 1.80 -18.91 17.50
C ARG A 144 1.97 -18.89 19.02
N LYS A 145 2.86 -18.05 19.56
CA LYS A 145 3.11 -17.95 21.02
C LYS A 145 1.88 -17.47 21.77
N ARG A 146 1.14 -16.51 21.23
CA ARG A 146 -0.11 -16.02 21.83
C ARG A 146 -1.20 -17.08 21.82
N ALA A 147 -1.40 -17.77 20.70
CA ALA A 147 -2.34 -18.88 20.60
C ALA A 147 -1.99 -20.01 21.58
N GLN A 148 -0.70 -20.34 21.71
CA GLN A 148 -0.20 -21.33 22.67
C GLN A 148 -0.43 -20.91 24.12
N HIS A 149 -0.22 -19.63 24.45
CA HIS A 149 -0.44 -19.10 25.79
C HIS A 149 -1.92 -19.14 26.19
N ILE A 150 -2.83 -18.73 25.28
CA ILE A 150 -4.28 -18.81 25.50
C ILE A 150 -4.71 -20.27 25.70
N ALA A 151 -4.25 -21.18 24.84
CA ALA A 151 -4.56 -22.60 24.95
C ALA A 151 -4.08 -23.19 26.28
N ASN A 152 -2.88 -22.82 26.75
CA ASN A 152 -2.33 -23.27 28.03
C ASN A 152 -3.11 -22.72 29.23
N ASN A 153 -3.50 -21.44 29.21
CA ASN A 153 -4.27 -20.85 30.30
C ASN A 153 -5.67 -21.47 30.40
N LEU A 154 -6.34 -21.72 29.27
CA LEU A 154 -7.62 -22.43 29.23
C LEU A 154 -7.49 -23.88 29.73
N LEU A 155 -6.41 -24.58 29.34
CA LEU A 155 -6.14 -25.95 29.82
C LEU A 155 -5.93 -26.01 31.34
N LEU A 156 -5.28 -25.01 31.93
CA LEU A 156 -5.05 -24.94 33.38
C LEU A 156 -6.35 -24.67 34.15
N GLU A 157 -7.20 -23.75 33.68
CA GLU A 157 -8.53 -23.52 34.27
C GLU A 157 -9.45 -24.75 34.18
N MET A 158 -9.23 -25.62 33.18
CA MET A 158 -10.00 -26.84 32.99
C MET A 158 -9.50 -28.03 33.83
N LEU A 159 -8.20 -28.10 34.13
CA LEU A 159 -7.64 -29.21 34.92
C LEU A 159 -8.01 -29.11 36.41
N ASP A 160 -8.42 -27.93 36.88
CA ASP A 160 -8.87 -27.71 38.26
C ASP A 160 -10.31 -28.17 38.53
N ASN A 161 -11.08 -28.53 37.51
CA ASN A 161 -12.41 -29.13 37.67
C ASN A 161 -12.37 -30.62 37.27
N GLU A 162 -12.73 -31.52 38.19
CA GLU A 162 -12.91 -32.94 37.87
C GLU A 162 -13.99 -33.09 36.79
N MET A 163 -13.61 -33.47 35.57
CA MET A 163 -14.48 -33.40 34.39
C MET A 163 -14.67 -34.74 33.68
N ASP A 164 -15.93 -35.03 33.35
CA ASP A 164 -16.35 -36.16 32.52
C ASP A 164 -16.07 -35.93 31.01
N ASP A 165 -16.27 -36.99 30.22
CA ASP A 165 -15.89 -37.02 28.80
C ASP A 165 -16.81 -36.16 27.90
N GLU A 166 -18.06 -35.92 28.32
CA GLU A 166 -18.97 -35.03 27.60
C GLU A 166 -18.50 -33.59 27.75
N PHE A 167 -18.13 -33.19 28.96
CA PHE A 167 -17.59 -31.87 29.22
C PHE A 167 -16.24 -31.68 28.50
N LYS A 168 -15.34 -32.69 28.49
CA LYS A 168 -14.10 -32.63 27.69
C LYS A 168 -14.37 -32.41 26.19
N GLN A 169 -15.44 -32.99 25.65
CA GLN A 169 -15.81 -32.80 24.25
C GLN A 169 -16.39 -31.41 23.99
N GLN A 170 -17.25 -30.93 24.89
CA GLN A 170 -17.79 -29.56 24.83
C GLN A 170 -16.67 -28.53 24.89
N VAL A 171 -15.67 -28.73 25.74
CA VAL A 171 -14.54 -27.81 25.81
C VAL A 171 -13.60 -27.94 24.61
N ARG A 172 -13.33 -29.14 24.07
CA ARG A 172 -12.61 -29.27 22.78
C ARG A 172 -13.31 -28.49 21.67
N ASN A 173 -14.63 -28.55 21.62
CA ASN A 173 -15.43 -27.80 20.65
C ASN A 173 -15.35 -26.30 20.93
N LYS A 174 -15.40 -25.88 22.20
CA LYS A 174 -15.33 -24.47 22.58
C LYS A 174 -13.95 -23.87 22.36
N VAL A 175 -12.87 -24.59 22.66
CA VAL A 175 -11.49 -24.18 22.36
C VAL A 175 -11.28 -24.06 20.85
N ARG A 176 -11.78 -25.03 20.05
CA ARG A 176 -11.76 -24.90 18.58
C ARG A 176 -12.55 -23.68 18.10
N GLN A 177 -13.71 -23.45 18.69
CA GLN A 177 -14.55 -22.29 18.37
C GLN A 177 -13.84 -20.99 18.74
N VAL A 178 -13.23 -20.87 19.93
CA VAL A 178 -12.49 -19.68 20.36
C VAL A 178 -11.22 -19.48 19.54
N ILE A 179 -10.48 -20.53 19.20
CA ILE A 179 -9.34 -20.44 18.28
C ILE A 179 -9.81 -19.95 16.91
N PHE A 180 -10.92 -20.48 16.40
CA PHE A 180 -11.52 -20.05 15.14
C PHE A 180 -12.00 -18.60 15.22
N GLU A 181 -12.69 -18.21 16.29
CA GLU A 181 -13.17 -16.84 16.54
C GLU A 181 -12.00 -15.87 16.70
N VAL A 182 -10.91 -16.23 17.38
CA VAL A 182 -9.70 -15.38 17.48
C VAL A 182 -8.98 -15.31 16.14
N MET A 183 -8.88 -16.40 15.39
CA MET A 183 -8.32 -16.36 14.03
C MET A 183 -9.18 -15.52 13.09
N GLU A 184 -10.51 -15.63 13.19
CA GLU A 184 -11.48 -14.88 12.40
C GLU A 184 -11.56 -13.41 12.86
N GLU A 185 -11.42 -13.12 14.15
CA GLU A 185 -11.39 -11.78 14.72
C GLU A 185 -10.07 -11.08 14.40
N GLU A 186 -8.92 -11.76 14.49
CA GLU A 186 -7.63 -11.20 14.07
C GLU A 186 -7.56 -11.05 12.55
N SER A 187 -8.08 -12.02 11.78
CA SER A 187 -8.28 -11.90 10.34
C SER A 187 -9.27 -10.77 10.02
N SER A 188 -10.34 -10.61 10.78
CA SER A 188 -11.33 -9.54 10.58
C SER A 188 -10.80 -8.19 11.03
N LYS A 189 -9.93 -8.09 12.04
CA LYS A 189 -9.23 -6.84 12.41
C LYS A 189 -8.22 -6.47 11.33
N LEU A 190 -7.53 -7.45 10.74
CA LEU A 190 -6.74 -7.28 9.51
C LEU A 190 -7.59 -6.77 8.32
N TYR A 191 -8.88 -7.14 8.25
CA TYR A 191 -9.82 -6.72 7.18
C TYR A 191 -10.70 -5.49 7.51
N HIS A 192 -10.93 -5.13 8.77
CA HIS A 192 -11.81 -4.03 9.20
C HIS A 192 -11.05 -2.79 9.69
N HIS A 193 -9.78 -2.91 10.11
CA HIS A 193 -8.88 -1.74 10.15
C HIS A 193 -8.65 -1.16 8.74
N LYS A 194 -8.97 -1.94 7.70
CA LYS A 194 -9.07 -1.56 6.28
C LYS A 194 -10.31 -0.70 5.93
N LYS A 195 -11.26 -0.46 6.86
CA LYS A 195 -12.54 0.25 6.55
C LYS A 195 -12.97 1.34 7.55
N ALA A 196 -12.28 1.52 8.68
CA ALA A 196 -12.64 2.49 9.73
C ALA A 196 -11.51 3.46 10.15
N ALA A 197 -10.36 3.41 9.46
CA ALA A 197 -9.33 4.45 9.48
C ALA A 197 -9.22 5.03 8.07
#